data_AF-A0AAN8FLX2-F1
#
_entry.id   AF-A0AAN8FLX2-F1
#
_cell.length_a   1.000
_cell.length_b   1.000
_cell.length_c   1.000
_cell.angle_alpha   90.00
_cell.angle_beta   90.00
_cell.angle_gamma   90.00
#
_symmetry.space_group_name_H-M   'P 1'
#
loop_
_entity.id
_entity.type
_entity.pdbx_description
1 polymer ?
#
loop_
_entity_poly.entity_id
_entity_poly.type
_entity_poly.pdbx_seq_one_letter_code
_entity_poly.pdbx_strand_id
1 'polypeptide(L)'
;MTRNETVLTGGSSISGVFVSCYDTLESCLQRCYMSCYIADYCNDSVGSMVACAPALTSMIILTLLFVITLCGCCCMICFCSPCCICAVWYKKRRSRRNRGGLEFSTYPSAPPLLSKI
;
A
#
# COMPACT_ATOMS: atom_id res chain seq x y z
N MET A 1 43.75 -36.18 -26.16
CA MET A 1 42.36 -36.47 -25.74
C MET A 1 41.59 -35.16 -25.71
N THR A 2 40.75 -34.97 -26.72
CA THR A 2 39.82 -33.86 -26.89
C THR A 2 38.67 -34.03 -25.89
N ARG A 3 38.54 -33.11 -24.94
CA ARG A 3 37.45 -33.08 -23.97
C ARG A 3 36.24 -32.41 -24.64
N ASN A 4 35.39 -33.23 -25.25
CA ASN A 4 34.05 -32.84 -25.67
C ASN A 4 33.17 -32.72 -24.42
N GLU A 5 33.12 -31.52 -23.83
CA GLU A 5 32.02 -31.15 -22.94
C GLU A 5 30.98 -30.43 -23.79
N THR A 6 30.03 -31.24 -24.25
CA THR A 6 28.73 -30.79 -24.74
C THR A 6 28.20 -29.70 -23.80
N VAL A 7 28.15 -28.49 -24.33
CA VAL A 7 27.27 -27.39 -23.99
C VAL A 7 25.96 -27.88 -23.33
N LEU A 8 25.98 -28.00 -22.01
CA LEU A 8 24.87 -27.62 -21.14
C LEU A 8 25.41 -26.51 -20.25
N THR A 9 25.76 -25.40 -20.87
CA THR A 9 26.16 -24.15 -20.20
C THR A 9 24.90 -23.51 -19.63
N GLY A 10 24.26 -24.19 -18.68
CA GLY A 10 23.07 -23.77 -17.97
C GLY A 10 23.29 -23.97 -16.47
N GLY A 11 24.36 -23.38 -15.94
CA GLY A 11 24.55 -23.29 -14.49
C GLY A 11 23.56 -22.29 -13.90
N SER A 12 23.04 -22.57 -12.71
CA SER A 12 22.12 -21.65 -12.04
C SER A 12 22.93 -20.53 -11.39
N SER A 13 22.89 -19.35 -12.00
CA SER A 13 23.53 -18.14 -11.47
C SER A 13 22.52 -17.28 -10.73
N ILE A 14 22.83 -16.90 -9.49
CA ILE A 14 22.01 -15.99 -8.70
C ILE A 14 22.85 -14.78 -8.27
N SER A 15 22.34 -13.58 -8.53
CA SER A 15 23.04 -12.33 -8.27
C SER A 15 22.02 -11.24 -7.95
N GLY A 16 22.33 -10.42 -6.96
CA GLY A 16 21.44 -9.34 -6.52
C GLY A 16 21.89 -8.74 -5.19
N VAL A 17 21.52 -7.47 -4.97
CA VAL A 17 21.93 -6.67 -3.79
C VAL A 17 21.50 -7.30 -2.46
N PHE A 18 20.43 -8.10 -2.48
CA PHE A 18 19.89 -8.77 -1.31
C PHE A 18 20.28 -10.25 -1.22
N VAL A 19 21.11 -10.77 -2.13
CA VAL A 19 21.54 -12.17 -2.14
C VAL A 19 22.76 -12.33 -1.24
N SER A 20 22.69 -13.23 -0.27
CA SER A 20 23.82 -13.58 0.59
C SER A 20 24.32 -14.97 0.27
N CYS A 21 25.61 -15.11 -0.04
CA CYS A 21 26.23 -16.40 -0.37
C CYS A 21 26.86 -17.03 0.89
N TYR A 22 26.73 -18.35 1.02
CA TYR A 22 27.30 -19.14 2.10
C TYR A 22 27.96 -20.41 1.56
N ASP A 23 29.05 -20.85 2.19
CA ASP A 23 29.79 -22.06 1.78
C ASP A 23 29.08 -23.37 2.19
N THR A 24 28.26 -23.32 3.25
CA THR A 24 27.58 -24.50 3.80
C THR A 24 26.09 -24.29 3.98
N LEU A 25 25.32 -25.37 3.83
CA LEU A 25 23.86 -25.35 3.99
C LEU A 25 23.44 -25.02 5.43
N GLU A 26 24.19 -25.49 6.44
CA GLU A 26 23.94 -25.16 7.85
C GLU A 26 24.06 -23.66 8.11
N SER A 27 25.14 -23.03 7.63
CA SER A 27 25.33 -21.59 7.78
C SER A 27 24.23 -20.78 7.10
N CYS A 28 23.73 -21.26 5.95
CA CYS A 28 22.61 -20.64 5.27
C CYS A 28 21.28 -20.79 6.04
N LEU A 29 20.96 -22.00 6.50
CA LEU A 29 19.70 -22.26 7.22
C LEU A 29 19.62 -21.48 8.54
N GLN A 30 20.75 -21.30 9.21
CA GLN A 30 20.82 -20.53 10.46
C GLN A 30 20.54 -19.03 10.23
N ARG A 31 20.87 -18.50 9.05
CA ARG A 31 20.77 -17.05 8.73
C ARG A 31 19.51 -16.68 7.95
N CYS A 32 18.97 -17.59 7.14
CA CYS A 32 17.95 -17.28 6.14
C CYS A 32 16.73 -18.19 6.13
N TYR A 33 16.53 -18.96 7.21
CA TYR A 33 15.34 -19.75 7.53
C TYR A 33 14.52 -20.18 6.29
N MET A 34 14.88 -21.34 5.73
CA MET A 34 14.19 -22.00 4.62
C MET A 34 14.27 -21.31 3.24
N SER A 35 15.02 -20.21 3.07
CA SER A 35 15.22 -19.54 1.75
C SER A 35 16.63 -19.75 1.18
N CYS A 36 17.13 -21.00 1.23
CA CYS A 36 18.46 -21.38 0.77
C CYS A 36 18.39 -22.15 -0.56
N TYR A 37 19.16 -21.71 -1.55
CA TYR A 37 19.22 -22.27 -2.90
C TYR A 37 20.66 -22.65 -3.24
N ILE A 38 20.87 -23.84 -3.77
CA ILE A 38 22.19 -24.25 -4.25
C ILE A 38 22.39 -23.63 -5.64
N ALA A 39 23.47 -22.88 -5.82
CA ALA A 39 23.79 -22.17 -7.06
C ALA A 39 25.24 -22.47 -7.47
N ASP A 40 25.48 -22.61 -8.77
CA ASP A 40 26.82 -22.84 -9.32
C ASP A 40 27.67 -21.56 -9.31
N TYR A 41 26.99 -20.41 -9.35
CA TYR A 41 27.58 -19.08 -9.30
C TYR A 41 26.72 -18.17 -8.43
N CYS A 42 27.31 -17.65 -7.34
CA CYS A 42 26.65 -16.73 -6.42
C CYS A 42 27.46 -15.42 -6.35
N ASN A 43 26.84 -14.31 -6.77
CA ASN A 43 27.41 -12.96 -6.70
C ASN A 43 28.89 -12.88 -7.15
N ASP A 44 29.17 -13.33 -8.39
CA ASP A 44 30.49 -13.40 -9.05
C ASP A 44 31.50 -14.43 -8.48
N SER A 45 31.08 -15.29 -7.55
CA SER A 45 31.94 -16.36 -7.04
C SER A 45 32.11 -17.50 -8.04
N VAL A 46 33.34 -17.98 -8.23
CA VAL A 46 33.68 -19.16 -9.04
C VAL A 46 33.66 -20.43 -8.17
N GLY A 47 32.47 -20.99 -7.96
CA GLY A 47 32.30 -22.25 -7.22
C GLY A 47 30.86 -22.49 -6.76
N SER A 48 30.52 -23.76 -6.52
CA SER A 48 29.21 -24.16 -6.00
C SER A 48 29.01 -23.62 -4.59
N MET A 49 27.98 -22.79 -4.38
CA MET A 49 27.68 -22.15 -3.11
C MET A 49 26.19 -22.25 -2.79
N VAL A 50 25.83 -21.96 -1.54
CA VAL A 50 24.42 -21.83 -1.13
C VAL A 50 24.06 -20.35 -1.06
N ALA A 51 23.15 -19.93 -1.93
CA ALA A 51 22.61 -18.59 -1.95
C ALA A 51 21.37 -18.49 -1.07
N CYS A 52 21.37 -17.51 -0.19
CA CYS A 52 20.17 -17.03 0.44
C CYS A 52 19.58 -15.87 -0.37
N ALA A 53 18.32 -16.02 -0.77
CA ALA A 53 17.56 -14.95 -1.43
C ALA A 53 16.35 -14.57 -0.56
N PRO A 54 16.49 -13.63 0.40
CA PRO A 54 15.37 -13.09 1.17
C PRO A 54 14.45 -12.21 0.31
N ALA A 55 14.80 -11.99 -0.96
CA ALA A 55 14.09 -11.12 -1.88
C ALA A 55 12.64 -11.57 -2.10
N LEU A 56 12.34 -12.87 -2.16
CA LEU A 56 10.98 -13.31 -2.50
C LEU A 56 9.98 -12.99 -1.38
N THR A 57 10.31 -13.35 -0.14
CA THR A 57 9.43 -13.10 1.01
C THR A 57 9.29 -11.61 1.29
N SER A 58 10.38 -10.85 1.21
CA SER A 58 10.34 -9.39 1.36
C SER A 58 9.56 -8.69 0.27
N MET A 59 9.70 -9.09 -1.01
CA MET A 59 8.89 -8.57 -2.11
C MET A 59 7.39 -8.88 -1.92
N ILE A 60 7.05 -10.09 -1.48
CA ILE A 60 5.66 -10.45 -1.18
C ILE A 60 5.11 -9.60 -0.03
N ILE A 61 5.84 -9.44 1.07
CA ILE A 61 5.39 -8.65 2.21
C ILE A 61 5.19 -7.18 1.81
N LEU A 62 6.16 -6.59 1.09
CA LEU A 62 6.08 -5.20 0.65
C LEU A 62 4.91 -4.96 -0.32
N THR A 63 4.70 -5.88 -1.26
CA THR A 63 3.57 -5.79 -2.20
C THR A 63 2.23 -5.91 -1.48
N LEU A 64 2.10 -6.85 -0.53
CA LEU A 64 0.88 -6.99 0.28
C LEU A 64 0.61 -5.73 1.11
N LEU A 65 1.62 -5.20 1.79
CA LEU A 65 1.50 -3.96 2.56
C LEU A 65 1.08 -2.80 1.66
N PHE A 66 1.72 -2.63 0.51
CA PHE A 66 1.38 -1.58 -0.45
C PHE A 66 -0.06 -1.70 -0.95
N VAL A 67 -0.51 -2.90 -1.31
CA VAL A 67 -1.88 -3.14 -1.77
C VAL A 67 -2.90 -2.87 -0.66
N ILE A 68 -2.65 -3.31 0.58
CA ILE A 68 -3.53 -3.07 1.72
C ILE A 68 -3.62 -1.57 2.01
N THR A 69 -2.49 -0.86 2.03
CA THR A 69 -2.45 0.59 2.25
C THR A 69 -3.20 1.33 1.15
N LEU A 70 -2.93 1.03 -0.12
CA LEU A 70 -3.65 1.66 -1.23
C LEU A 70 -5.15 1.38 -1.15
N CYS A 71 -5.54 0.13 -0.94
CA CYS A 71 -6.95 -0.25 -0.81
C CYS A 71 -7.62 0.50 0.35
N GLY A 72 -6.98 0.54 1.52
CA GLY A 72 -7.46 1.29 2.69
C GLY A 72 -7.57 2.79 2.44
N CYS A 73 -6.55 3.41 1.85
CA CYS A 73 -6.55 4.83 1.50
C CYS A 73 -7.63 5.15 0.46
N CYS A 74 -7.76 4.36 -0.59
CA CYS A 74 -8.80 4.51 -1.61
C CYS A 74 -10.19 4.41 -0.99
N CYS A 75 -10.44 3.41 -0.13
CA CYS A 75 -11.71 3.28 0.58
C CYS A 75 -11.99 4.51 1.45
N MET A 76 -11.03 4.97 2.25
CA MET A 76 -11.19 6.17 3.08
C MET A 76 -11.48 7.41 2.24
N ILE A 77 -10.75 7.63 1.14
CA ILE A 77 -10.95 8.79 0.25
C ILE A 77 -12.32 8.72 -0.45
N CYS A 78 -12.72 7.52 -0.90
CA CYS A 78 -13.99 7.28 -1.58
C CYS A 78 -15.21 7.45 -0.67
N PHE A 79 -15.10 7.17 0.64
CA PHE A 79 -16.19 7.44 1.60
C PHE A 79 -16.13 8.86 2.16
N CYS A 80 -14.94 9.38 2.47
CA CYS A 80 -14.78 10.72 3.01
C CYS A 80 -15.14 11.80 1.97
N SER A 81 -14.80 11.63 0.69
CA SER A 81 -15.16 12.62 -0.35
C SER A 81 -16.67 12.90 -0.45
N PRO A 82 -17.56 11.90 -0.63
CA PRO A 82 -19.00 12.15 -0.66
C PRO A 82 -19.52 12.65 0.69
N CYS A 83 -19.01 12.15 1.82
CA CYS A 83 -19.42 12.65 3.15
C CYS A 83 -19.04 14.13 3.36
N CYS A 84 -17.84 14.54 2.97
CA CYS A 84 -17.37 15.92 3.08
C CYS A 84 -18.15 16.86 2.15
N ILE A 85 -18.42 16.45 0.90
CA ILE A 85 -19.23 17.23 -0.04
C ILE A 85 -20.65 17.39 0.51
N CYS A 86 -21.27 16.32 0.99
CA CYS A 86 -22.60 16.35 1.61
C CYS A 86 -22.62 17.27 2.84
N ALA A 87 -21.64 17.18 3.75
CA ALA A 87 -21.56 18.02 4.95
C ALA A 87 -21.44 19.52 4.61
N VAL A 88 -20.61 19.86 3.61
CA VAL A 88 -20.49 21.24 3.12
C VAL A 88 -21.81 21.71 2.50
N TRP A 89 -22.50 20.85 1.74
CA TRP A 89 -23.79 21.18 1.14
C TRP A 89 -24.89 21.40 2.19
N TYR A 90 -24.97 20.54 3.21
CA TYR A 90 -25.88 20.71 4.35
C TYR A 90 -25.60 21.98 5.13
N LYS A 91 -24.32 22.28 5.43
CA LYS A 91 -23.92 23.51 6.12
C LYS A 91 -24.27 24.74 5.28
N LYS A 92 -24.02 24.71 3.97
CA LYS A 92 -24.34 25.79 3.04
C LYS A 92 -25.86 26.00 2.89
N ARG A 93 -26.64 24.92 2.83
CA ARG A 93 -28.11 24.98 2.77
C ARG A 93 -28.72 25.51 4.07
N ARG A 94 -28.20 25.08 5.23
CA ARG A 94 -28.60 25.60 6.55
C ARG A 94 -28.24 27.08 6.69
N SER A 95 -27.06 27.49 6.23
CA SER A 95 -26.65 28.91 6.26
C SER A 95 -27.55 29.78 5.39
N ARG A 96 -27.96 29.31 4.19
CA ARG A 96 -28.97 30.01 3.37
C ARG A 96 -30.34 30.08 4.06
N ARG A 97 -30.78 29.02 4.73
CA ARG A 97 -32.04 29.01 5.50
C ARG A 97 -31.99 29.97 6.70
N ASN A 98 -30.88 30.02 7.43
CA ASN A 98 -30.71 30.95 8.54
C ASN A 98 -30.60 32.42 8.08
N ARG A 99 -30.01 32.69 6.90
CA ARG A 99 -30.03 34.02 6.29
C ARG A 99 -31.41 34.44 5.77
N GLY A 100 -32.14 33.53 5.13
CA GLY A 100 -33.53 33.80 4.69
C GLY A 100 -34.53 33.92 5.84
N GLY A 101 -34.26 33.33 7.01
CA GLY A 101 -35.05 33.52 8.22
C GLY A 101 -34.76 34.83 8.96
N LEU A 102 -33.57 35.41 8.77
CA LEU A 102 -33.23 36.72 9.34
C LEU A 102 -33.87 37.88 8.56
N GLU A 103 -34.07 37.77 7.25
CA GLU A 103 -34.78 38.81 6.47
C GLU A 103 -36.30 38.79 6.68
N PHE A 104 -36.88 37.64 7.05
CA PHE A 104 -38.30 37.57 7.42
C PHE A 104 -38.58 38.05 8.87
N SER A 105 -37.53 38.23 9.70
CA SER A 105 -37.66 38.61 11.09
C SER A 105 -37.54 40.13 11.33
N THR A 106 -37.44 40.96 10.29
CA THR A 106 -37.24 42.42 10.40
C THR A 106 -38.43 43.27 9.93
N TYR A 107 -39.66 42.73 9.87
CA TYR A 107 -40.86 43.57 9.81
C TYR A 107 -41.51 43.68 11.20
N PRO A 108 -41.43 44.84 11.89
CA PRO A 108 -42.25 45.11 13.05
C PRO A 108 -43.59 45.64 12.55
N SER A 109 -44.60 44.78 12.46
CA SER A 109 -45.98 45.25 12.32
C SER A 109 -46.85 44.30 13.13
N ALA A 110 -46.98 44.66 14.40
CA ALA A 110 -47.87 44.04 15.35
C ALA A 110 -49.31 43.96 14.80
N PRO A 111 -49.99 42.83 14.96
CA PRO A 111 -51.40 42.83 15.34
C PRO A 111 -51.45 42.70 16.87
N PRO A 112 -52.33 43.43 17.59
CA PRO A 112 -53.68 42.90 17.70
C PRO A 112 -54.78 43.94 18.02
N LEU A 113 -56.00 43.42 18.11
CA LEU A 113 -57.20 43.97 18.76
C LEU A 113 -58.05 44.96 17.95
N LEU A 114 -59.09 44.43 17.32
CA LEU A 114 -60.37 45.13 17.26
C LEU A 114 -61.43 44.28 17.95
N SER A 115 -61.75 44.69 19.18
CA SER A 115 -62.82 44.17 20.01
C SER A 115 -64.20 44.55 19.44
N LYS A 116 -65.11 43.58 19.43
CA LYS A 116 -66.53 43.68 19.78
C LYS A 116 -67.13 45.10 19.88
N ILE A 117 -68.00 45.45 18.92
CA ILE A 117 -69.37 46.00 19.08
C ILE A 117 -70.10 45.75 17.75
#